data_AF-A0A3D8PPQ9-F1
#
_entry.id   AF-A0A3D8PPQ9-F1
#
_cell.length_a   1.000
_cell.length_b   1.000
_cell.length_c   1.000
_cell.angle_alpha   90.00
_cell.angle_beta   90.00
_cell.angle_gamma   90.00
#
_symmetry.space_group_name_H-M   'P 1'
#
loop_
_entity.id
_entity.type
_entity.pdbx_description
1 polymer ?
#
loop_
_entity_poly.entity_id
_entity_poly.type
_entity_poly.pdbx_seq_one_letter_code
_entity_poly.pdbx_strand_id
1 'polypeptide(L)'
;MSEKVKVTKEQAEAIKKAVELHGEDYVVDTHCLKQKNRSLWTHYLALNDMEMWKLARAVYRGYEVEPEFKVGDKIIDSLVDNCPIIEVTEIEKYYLIGFWLTDIGSKVTTSVKRHRARHATPSEIAQEKERRWWASHGREVWELRRGDLLISSTDQFSCDVKFVEESDETGTLLVNGVKDEFLEDMDDVINKYIILAFVENRLDGAGDE
;
A
#
# COMPACT_ATOMS: atom_id res chain seq x y z
N MET A 1 13.62 22.02 6.42
CA MET A 1 13.11 22.19 5.04
C MET A 1 11.64 21.82 5.07
N SER A 2 10.72 22.70 4.64
CA SER A 2 9.30 22.34 4.63
C SER A 2 9.01 21.39 3.48
N GLU A 3 8.34 20.29 3.77
CA GLU A 3 7.92 19.30 2.78
C GLU A 3 7.04 19.96 1.70
N LYS A 4 7.41 19.78 0.43
CA LYS A 4 6.66 20.30 -0.72
C LYS A 4 5.40 19.45 -0.91
N VAL A 5 4.32 20.08 -1.35
CA VAL A 5 3.10 19.34 -1.70
C VAL A 5 3.27 18.68 -3.06
N LYS A 6 2.75 17.45 -3.19
CA LYS A 6 2.68 16.72 -4.45
C LYS A 6 1.44 17.12 -5.25
N VAL A 7 1.60 17.43 -6.52
CA VAL A 7 0.51 17.85 -7.42
C VAL A 7 0.57 17.07 -8.72
N THR A 8 -0.56 16.86 -9.39
CA THR A 8 -0.54 16.23 -10.72
C THR A 8 0.09 17.16 -11.75
N LYS A 9 0.49 16.65 -12.91
CA LYS A 9 1.01 17.47 -14.01
C LYS A 9 0.00 18.52 -14.48
N GLU A 10 -1.28 18.15 -14.57
CA GLU A 10 -2.34 19.07 -14.98
C GLU A 10 -2.53 20.19 -13.94
N GLN A 11 -2.42 19.85 -12.64
CA GLN A 11 -2.44 20.84 -11.56
C GLN A 11 -1.21 21.76 -11.63
N ALA A 12 -0.01 21.21 -11.83
CA ALA A 12 1.22 21.99 -11.98
C ALA A 12 1.13 22.99 -13.15
N GLU A 13 0.65 22.53 -14.31
CA GLU A 13 0.44 23.38 -15.48
C GLU A 13 -0.63 24.46 -15.23
N ALA A 14 -1.73 24.11 -14.56
CA ALA A 14 -2.79 25.04 -14.22
C ALA A 14 -2.32 26.10 -13.20
N ILE A 15 -1.58 25.70 -12.15
CA ILE A 15 -0.98 26.60 -11.17
C ILE A 15 -0.02 27.55 -11.89
N LYS A 16 0.90 27.01 -12.70
CA LYS A 16 1.89 27.80 -13.42
C LYS A 16 1.23 28.85 -14.32
N LYS A 17 0.27 28.46 -15.15
CA LYS A 17 -0.46 29.39 -16.05
C LYS A 17 -1.26 30.44 -15.27
N ALA A 18 -1.96 30.04 -14.22
CA ALA A 18 -2.79 30.95 -13.44
C ALA A 18 -1.92 31.99 -12.70
N VAL A 19 -0.80 31.57 -12.13
CA VAL A 19 0.16 32.45 -11.44
C VAL A 19 0.86 33.38 -12.44
N GLU A 20 1.28 32.89 -13.60
CA GLU A 20 1.89 33.73 -14.66
C GLU A 20 0.92 34.81 -15.17
N LEU A 21 -0.38 34.51 -15.26
CA LEU A 21 -1.37 35.43 -15.82
C LEU A 21 -1.94 36.42 -14.79
N HIS A 22 -2.09 36.01 -13.53
CA HIS A 22 -2.84 36.77 -12.53
C HIS A 22 -2.06 37.09 -11.25
N GLY A 23 -0.90 36.47 -11.04
CA GLY A 23 -0.14 36.56 -9.79
C GLY A 23 -0.60 35.57 -8.72
N GLU A 24 0.28 35.33 -7.75
CA GLU A 24 0.10 34.32 -6.69
C GLU A 24 -1.12 34.58 -5.80
N ASP A 25 -1.20 35.80 -5.23
CA ASP A 25 -2.26 36.19 -4.29
C ASP A 25 -3.65 36.07 -4.91
N TYR A 26 -3.81 36.51 -6.17
CA TYR A 26 -5.07 36.41 -6.88
C TYR A 26 -5.54 34.95 -7.03
N VAL A 27 -4.62 34.04 -7.35
CA VAL A 27 -4.96 32.61 -7.54
C VAL A 27 -5.47 32.01 -6.24
N VAL A 28 -4.80 32.30 -5.12
CA VAL A 28 -5.18 31.77 -3.80
C VAL A 28 -6.50 32.35 -3.32
N ASP A 29 -6.69 33.68 -3.40
CA ASP A 29 -7.92 34.35 -3.00
C ASP A 29 -9.12 33.91 -3.84
N THR A 30 -8.94 33.83 -5.16
CA THR A 30 -10.00 33.38 -6.07
C THR A 30 -10.39 31.94 -5.81
N HIS A 31 -9.42 31.07 -5.51
CA HIS A 31 -9.72 29.68 -5.18
C HIS A 31 -10.51 29.58 -3.86
N CYS A 32 -10.14 30.36 -2.84
CA CYS A 32 -10.89 30.45 -1.57
C CYS A 32 -12.34 30.90 -1.80
N LEU A 33 -12.54 31.97 -2.58
CA LEU A 33 -13.87 32.48 -2.92
C LEU A 33 -14.69 31.47 -3.71
N LYS A 34 -14.06 30.76 -4.66
CA LYS A 34 -14.71 29.73 -5.47
C LYS A 34 -15.19 28.56 -4.63
N GLN A 35 -14.36 28.03 -3.72
CA GLN A 35 -14.77 26.98 -2.80
C GLN A 35 -15.93 27.43 -1.89
N LYS A 36 -15.83 28.64 -1.31
CA LYS A 36 -16.89 29.23 -0.47
C LYS A 36 -18.22 29.36 -1.22
N ASN A 37 -18.17 29.79 -2.48
CA ASN A 37 -19.35 30.04 -3.30
C ASN A 37 -19.80 28.81 -4.10
N ARG A 38 -19.17 27.64 -3.92
CA ARG A 38 -19.40 26.43 -4.74
C ARG A 38 -19.29 26.69 -6.25
N SER A 39 -18.42 27.61 -6.63
CA SER A 39 -18.13 27.97 -8.02
C SER A 39 -16.88 27.23 -8.50
N LEU A 40 -16.81 26.92 -9.79
CA LEU A 40 -15.69 26.21 -10.40
C LEU A 40 -14.80 27.16 -11.21
N TRP A 41 -13.52 26.86 -11.26
CA TRP A 41 -12.59 27.37 -12.25
C TRP A 41 -13.01 26.89 -13.64
N THR A 42 -13.25 27.81 -14.56
CA THR A 42 -13.62 27.50 -15.95
C THR A 42 -12.41 27.23 -16.83
N HIS A 43 -11.33 28.00 -16.63
CA HIS A 43 -10.11 27.92 -17.43
C HIS A 43 -9.01 27.05 -16.79
N TYR A 44 -9.12 26.77 -15.49
CA TYR A 44 -8.15 26.01 -14.72
C TYR A 44 -8.84 24.84 -14.00
N LEU A 45 -9.50 23.98 -14.79
CA LEU A 45 -10.36 22.91 -14.27
C LEU A 45 -9.64 22.00 -13.28
N ALA A 46 -8.34 21.73 -13.50
CA ALA A 46 -7.53 20.90 -12.62
C ALA A 46 -7.38 21.45 -11.19
N LEU A 47 -7.60 22.76 -11.00
CA LEU A 47 -7.58 23.37 -9.67
C LEU A 47 -8.86 23.08 -8.89
N ASN A 48 -9.98 22.69 -9.53
CA ASN A 48 -11.24 22.45 -8.81
C ASN A 48 -11.17 21.28 -7.83
N ASP A 49 -10.33 20.30 -8.13
CA ASP A 49 -10.14 19.10 -7.31
C ASP A 49 -9.03 19.28 -6.26
N MET A 50 -8.48 20.50 -6.14
CA MET A 50 -7.39 20.80 -5.21
C MET A 50 -7.94 21.45 -3.93
N GLU A 51 -7.51 20.96 -2.77
CA GLU A 51 -7.84 21.59 -1.49
C GLU A 51 -7.13 22.95 -1.35
N MET A 52 -7.80 23.92 -0.71
CA MET A 52 -7.31 25.29 -0.58
C MET A 52 -5.91 25.36 0.04
N TRP A 53 -5.68 24.62 1.14
CA TRP A 53 -4.38 24.63 1.81
C TRP A 53 -3.27 24.00 0.95
N LYS A 54 -3.62 23.00 0.13
CA LYS A 54 -2.70 22.34 -0.80
C LYS A 54 -2.31 23.32 -1.91
N LEU A 55 -3.27 24.04 -2.49
CA LEU A 55 -3.00 25.08 -3.49
C LEU A 55 -2.12 26.20 -2.92
N ALA A 56 -2.46 26.73 -1.74
CA ALA A 56 -1.67 27.79 -1.10
C ALA A 56 -0.22 27.35 -0.84
N ARG A 57 0.00 26.11 -0.36
CA ARG A 57 1.36 25.56 -0.23
C ARG A 57 2.06 25.44 -1.58
N ALA A 58 1.37 24.94 -2.60
CA ALA A 58 1.95 24.78 -3.93
C ALA A 58 2.40 26.12 -4.54
N VAL A 59 1.58 27.16 -4.39
CA VAL A 59 1.87 28.51 -4.89
C VAL A 59 3.06 29.13 -4.14
N TYR A 60 3.01 29.22 -2.80
CA TYR A 60 4.02 29.98 -2.04
C TYR A 60 5.29 29.21 -1.66
N ARG A 61 5.24 27.87 -1.59
CA ARG A 61 6.38 27.03 -1.17
C ARG A 61 6.91 26.14 -2.30
N GLY A 62 6.26 26.18 -3.46
CA GLY A 62 6.50 25.27 -4.56
C GLY A 62 5.91 23.88 -4.31
N TYR A 63 5.98 23.06 -5.35
CA TYR A 63 5.40 21.72 -5.39
C TYR A 63 6.36 20.72 -6.06
N GLU A 64 6.06 19.44 -5.91
CA GLU A 64 6.64 18.34 -6.69
C GLU A 64 5.55 17.77 -7.60
N VAL A 65 5.89 17.52 -8.87
CA VAL A 65 4.94 16.95 -9.83
C VAL A 65 4.96 15.44 -9.68
N GLU A 66 3.79 14.85 -9.43
CA GLU A 66 3.65 13.40 -9.39
C GLU A 66 4.00 12.80 -10.76
N PRO A 67 4.73 11.67 -10.80
CA PRO A 67 4.95 10.93 -12.04
C PRO A 67 3.62 10.65 -12.74
N GLU A 68 3.59 10.78 -14.07
CA GLU A 68 2.43 10.33 -14.83
C GLU A 68 2.28 8.82 -14.72
N PHE A 69 1.04 8.37 -14.51
CA PHE A 69 0.69 6.95 -14.56
C PHE A 69 1.02 6.33 -15.91
N LYS A 70 1.43 5.06 -15.88
CA LYS A 70 1.75 4.22 -17.01
C LYS A 70 1.08 2.86 -16.86
N VAL A 71 0.87 2.19 -17.99
CA VAL A 71 0.43 0.79 -17.98
C VAL A 71 1.48 -0.06 -17.26
N GLY A 72 1.02 -0.94 -16.37
CA GLY A 72 1.84 -1.74 -15.46
C GLY A 72 2.07 -1.09 -14.08
N ASP A 73 1.70 0.18 -13.89
CA ASP A 73 1.81 0.80 -12.57
C ASP A 73 0.84 0.17 -11.57
N LYS A 74 1.29 0.11 -10.32
CA LYS A 74 0.49 -0.32 -9.17
C LYS A 74 -0.05 0.91 -8.46
N ILE A 75 -1.36 1.02 -8.40
CA ILE A 75 -2.08 2.18 -7.83
C ILE A 75 -3.05 1.73 -6.75
N ILE A 76 -3.51 2.68 -5.95
CA ILE A 76 -4.65 2.53 -5.07
C ILE A 76 -5.61 3.71 -5.21
N ASP A 77 -6.90 3.50 -4.94
CA ASP A 77 -7.87 4.58 -4.80
C ASP A 77 -7.75 5.19 -3.40
N SER A 78 -7.31 6.44 -3.34
CA SER A 78 -7.06 7.17 -2.09
C SER A 78 -8.30 7.49 -1.26
N LEU A 79 -9.51 7.31 -1.80
CA LEU A 79 -10.77 7.56 -1.08
C LEU A 79 -11.44 6.27 -0.58
N VAL A 80 -10.87 5.11 -0.86
CA VAL A 80 -11.42 3.82 -0.45
C VAL A 80 -10.52 3.23 0.63
N ASP A 81 -11.05 3.11 1.84
CA ASP A 81 -10.35 2.41 2.92
C ASP A 81 -10.15 0.95 2.52
N ASN A 82 -8.98 0.39 2.83
CA ASN A 82 -8.58 -0.97 2.45
C ASN A 82 -8.69 -1.23 0.93
N CYS A 83 -8.42 -0.23 0.09
CA CYS A 83 -8.41 -0.39 -1.35
C CYS A 83 -7.34 -1.43 -1.76
N PRO A 84 -7.70 -2.46 -2.56
CA PRO A 84 -6.71 -3.40 -3.08
C PRO A 84 -5.74 -2.71 -4.03
N ILE A 85 -4.54 -3.27 -4.17
CA ILE A 85 -3.58 -2.78 -5.17
C ILE A 85 -4.05 -3.16 -6.57
N ILE A 86 -4.25 -2.14 -7.39
CA ILE A 86 -4.72 -2.24 -8.77
C ILE A 86 -3.53 -2.10 -9.70
N GLU A 87 -3.37 -3.04 -10.61
CA GLU A 87 -2.41 -2.97 -11.71
C GLU A 87 -3.07 -2.33 -12.93
N VAL A 88 -2.54 -1.20 -13.39
CA VAL A 88 -3.10 -0.43 -14.51
C VAL A 88 -2.87 -1.17 -15.81
N THR A 89 -3.94 -1.46 -16.55
CA THR A 89 -3.88 -2.08 -17.88
C THR A 89 -4.14 -1.09 -19.00
N GLU A 90 -4.92 -0.04 -18.72
CA GLU A 90 -5.30 0.96 -19.70
C GLU A 90 -5.48 2.33 -19.04
N ILE A 91 -5.13 3.39 -19.78
CA ILE A 91 -5.20 4.77 -19.31
C ILE A 91 -6.10 5.55 -20.25
N GLU A 92 -7.24 5.99 -19.72
CA GLU A 92 -8.12 6.93 -20.39
C GLU A 92 -7.87 8.36 -19.90
N LYS A 93 -8.55 9.32 -20.52
CA LYS A 93 -8.44 10.74 -20.19
C LYS A 93 -8.74 11.05 -18.72
N TYR A 94 -9.73 10.37 -18.13
CA TYR A 94 -10.19 10.62 -16.76
C TYR A 94 -10.09 9.42 -15.83
N TYR A 95 -9.84 8.22 -16.37
CA TYR A 95 -9.87 6.96 -15.65
C TYR A 95 -8.59 6.17 -15.89
N LEU A 96 -8.16 5.45 -14.86
CA LEU A 96 -7.18 4.38 -14.93
C LEU A 96 -7.96 3.07 -14.82
N ILE A 97 -7.87 2.24 -15.85
CA ILE A 97 -8.50 0.94 -15.90
C ILE A 97 -7.44 -0.09 -15.53
N GLY A 98 -7.80 -1.02 -14.66
CA GLY A 98 -6.88 -2.03 -14.19
C GLY A 98 -7.59 -3.22 -13.58
N PHE A 99 -6.80 -4.11 -12.99
CA PHE A 99 -7.33 -5.22 -12.21
C PHE A 99 -6.60 -5.37 -10.89
N TRP A 100 -7.25 -6.01 -9.94
CA TRP A 100 -6.61 -6.53 -8.74
C TRP A 100 -6.86 -8.04 -8.64
N LEU A 101 -6.04 -8.74 -7.85
CA LEU A 101 -6.20 -10.17 -7.63
C LEU A 101 -6.87 -10.38 -6.28
N THR A 102 -7.94 -11.17 -6.26
CA THR A 102 -8.53 -11.69 -5.02
C THR A 102 -7.57 -12.68 -4.36
N ASP A 103 -7.89 -13.05 -3.12
CA ASP A 103 -7.14 -14.01 -2.32
C ASP A 103 -7.01 -15.38 -2.97
N ILE A 104 -8.03 -15.80 -3.71
CA ILE A 104 -8.05 -17.03 -4.51
C ILE A 104 -7.41 -16.88 -5.91
N GLY A 105 -6.71 -15.77 -6.18
CA GLY A 105 -6.04 -15.50 -7.45
C GLY A 105 -6.93 -15.06 -8.62
N SER A 106 -8.23 -14.86 -8.41
CA SER A 106 -9.15 -14.37 -9.44
C SER A 106 -8.88 -12.90 -9.78
N LYS A 107 -8.93 -12.55 -11.07
CA LYS A 107 -8.79 -11.16 -11.54
C LYS A 107 -10.13 -10.44 -11.49
N VAL A 108 -10.17 -9.30 -10.80
CA VAL A 108 -11.33 -8.40 -10.76
C VAL A 108 -10.95 -7.09 -11.43
N THR A 109 -11.67 -6.73 -12.49
CA THR A 109 -11.44 -5.49 -13.24
C THR A 109 -12.12 -4.31 -12.56
N THR A 110 -11.49 -3.15 -12.57
CA THR A 110 -12.03 -1.92 -11.99
C THR A 110 -11.52 -0.67 -12.74
N SER A 111 -12.15 0.46 -12.46
CA SER A 111 -11.77 1.77 -12.99
C SER A 111 -11.65 2.79 -11.86
N VAL A 112 -10.51 3.48 -11.77
CA VAL A 112 -10.25 4.51 -10.76
C VAL A 112 -10.14 5.86 -11.44
N LYS A 113 -10.78 6.90 -10.88
CA LYS A 113 -10.62 8.27 -11.39
C LYS A 113 -9.19 8.73 -11.18
N ARG A 114 -8.58 9.33 -12.21
CA ARG A 114 -7.16 9.71 -12.19
C ARG A 114 -6.78 10.64 -11.03
N HIS A 115 -7.67 11.53 -10.59
CA HIS A 115 -7.44 12.41 -9.42
C HIS A 115 -7.55 11.70 -8.07
N ARG A 116 -8.09 10.48 -8.03
CA ARG A 116 -8.19 9.64 -6.81
C ARG A 116 -7.10 8.60 -6.73
N ALA A 117 -6.49 8.27 -7.87
CA ALA A 117 -5.40 7.33 -7.92
C ALA A 117 -4.14 7.96 -7.33
N ARG A 118 -3.40 7.16 -6.56
CA ARG A 118 -1.98 7.41 -6.26
C ARG A 118 -1.19 6.14 -6.52
N HIS A 119 0.12 6.29 -6.75
CA HIS A 119 1.00 5.13 -6.76
C HIS A 119 0.98 4.41 -5.40
N ALA A 120 0.94 3.09 -5.45
CA ALA A 120 1.19 2.25 -4.28
C ALA A 120 2.66 2.40 -3.88
N THR A 121 2.91 2.53 -2.58
CA THR A 121 4.26 2.58 -2.04
C THR A 121 4.91 1.19 -2.09
N PRO A 122 6.26 1.10 -2.08
CA PRO A 122 6.93 -0.19 -2.00
C PRO A 122 6.51 -1.04 -0.80
N SER A 123 6.23 -0.40 0.34
CA SER A 123 5.76 -1.07 1.56
C SER A 123 4.38 -1.70 1.36
N GLU A 124 3.43 -0.95 0.79
CA GLU A 124 2.07 -1.48 0.50
C GLU A 124 2.13 -2.64 -0.49
N ILE A 125 2.98 -2.53 -1.53
CA ILE A 125 3.19 -3.61 -2.50
C ILE A 125 3.77 -4.86 -1.82
N ALA A 126 4.68 -4.70 -0.86
CA ALA A 126 5.24 -5.81 -0.10
C ALA A 126 4.19 -6.46 0.80
N GLN A 127 3.42 -5.67 1.54
CA GLN A 127 2.33 -6.16 2.39
C GLN A 127 1.27 -6.94 1.60
N GLU A 128 0.84 -6.45 0.43
CA GLU A 128 -0.14 -7.17 -0.39
C GLU A 128 0.44 -8.47 -0.99
N LYS A 129 1.73 -8.50 -1.31
CA LYS A 129 2.40 -9.73 -1.76
C LYS A 129 2.44 -10.77 -0.64
N GLU A 130 2.81 -10.35 0.57
CA GLU A 130 2.84 -11.21 1.75
C GLU A 130 1.43 -11.75 2.06
N ARG A 131 0.43 -10.86 2.14
CA ARG A 131 -0.96 -11.23 2.36
C ARG A 131 -1.46 -12.28 1.36
N ARG A 132 -1.14 -12.11 0.08
CA ARG A 132 -1.51 -13.10 -0.97
C ARG A 132 -0.76 -14.42 -0.82
N TRP A 133 0.51 -14.39 -0.42
CA TRP A 133 1.27 -15.61 -0.18
C TRP A 133 0.62 -16.42 0.96
N TRP A 134 0.25 -15.79 2.06
CA TRP A 134 -0.48 -16.43 3.17
C TRP A 134 -1.86 -16.95 2.74
N ALA A 135 -2.64 -16.12 2.04
CA ALA A 135 -3.96 -16.51 1.56
C ALA A 135 -3.91 -17.72 0.59
N SER A 136 -2.86 -17.85 -0.22
CA SER A 136 -2.66 -19.02 -1.09
C SER A 136 -2.44 -20.33 -0.33
N HIS A 137 -2.07 -20.24 0.96
CA HIS A 137 -1.96 -21.36 1.90
C HIS A 137 -3.20 -21.48 2.81
N GLY A 138 -4.26 -20.70 2.56
CA GLY A 138 -5.50 -20.76 3.34
C GLY A 138 -5.34 -20.24 4.77
N ARG A 139 -4.46 -19.27 4.97
CA ARG A 139 -4.09 -18.73 6.29
C ARG A 139 -4.09 -17.21 6.30
N GLU A 140 -4.34 -16.62 7.46
CA GLU A 140 -4.10 -15.19 7.71
C GLU A 140 -2.60 -14.89 7.83
N VAL A 141 -2.25 -13.60 7.71
CA VAL A 141 -0.84 -13.18 7.75
C VAL A 141 -0.24 -13.47 9.12
N TRP A 142 0.81 -14.29 9.15
CA TRP A 142 1.44 -14.79 10.38
C TRP A 142 0.53 -15.64 11.27
N GLU A 143 -0.49 -16.28 10.69
CA GLU A 143 -1.27 -17.32 11.36
C GLU A 143 -0.44 -18.61 11.48
N LEU A 144 0.32 -18.70 12.57
CA LEU A 144 1.07 -19.90 12.94
C LEU A 144 0.15 -20.93 13.60
N ARG A 145 0.32 -22.19 13.21
CA ARG A 145 -0.41 -23.34 13.75
C ARG A 145 0.57 -24.34 14.34
N ARG A 146 0.09 -25.12 15.30
CA ARG A 146 0.88 -26.19 15.90
C ARG A 146 1.43 -27.13 14.81
N GLY A 147 2.74 -27.38 14.88
CA GLY A 147 3.47 -28.21 13.94
C GLY A 147 4.10 -27.48 12.75
N ASP A 148 3.90 -26.16 12.60
CA ASP A 148 4.64 -25.36 11.62
C ASP A 148 6.13 -25.35 11.93
N LEU A 149 6.96 -25.30 10.90
CA LEU A 149 8.42 -25.29 11.00
C LEU A 149 8.98 -23.91 10.71
N LEU A 150 9.79 -23.39 11.63
CA LEU A 150 10.46 -22.11 11.53
C LEU A 150 11.98 -22.31 11.64
N ILE A 151 12.73 -21.46 10.93
CA ILE A 151 14.18 -21.37 11.05
C ILE A 151 14.57 -19.93 11.41
N SER A 152 15.62 -19.76 12.19
CA SER A 152 16.11 -18.43 12.53
C SER A 152 16.56 -17.66 11.27
N SER A 153 16.10 -16.43 11.12
CA SER A 153 16.49 -15.50 10.05
C SER A 153 17.96 -15.08 10.17
N THR A 154 18.48 -15.02 11.39
CA THR A 154 19.85 -14.58 11.69
C THR A 154 20.88 -15.69 11.60
N ASP A 155 20.45 -16.94 11.75
CA ASP A 155 21.33 -18.11 11.80
C ASP A 155 20.85 -19.20 10.83
N GLN A 156 20.73 -18.83 9.56
CA GLN A 156 20.34 -19.74 8.48
C GLN A 156 21.29 -20.96 8.31
N PHE A 157 22.43 -20.97 9.00
CA PHE A 157 23.44 -22.05 8.93
C PHE A 157 23.40 -22.99 10.13
N SER A 158 22.70 -22.66 11.23
CA SER A 158 22.65 -23.54 12.40
C SER A 158 21.79 -24.77 12.21
N CYS A 159 21.05 -24.86 11.10
CA CYS A 159 20.05 -25.91 10.86
C CYS A 159 19.06 -26.05 12.04
N ASP A 160 18.90 -25.00 12.85
CA ASP A 160 18.05 -25.02 14.02
C ASP A 160 16.60 -24.81 13.60
N VAL A 161 15.91 -25.92 13.33
CA VAL A 161 14.50 -25.94 12.97
C VAL A 161 13.68 -26.06 14.25
N LYS A 162 12.83 -25.05 14.48
CA LYS A 162 11.86 -25.08 15.57
C LYS A 162 10.48 -25.42 15.04
N PHE A 163 9.72 -26.18 15.83
CA PHE A 163 8.30 -26.36 15.58
C PHE A 163 7.47 -25.48 16.51
N VAL A 164 6.37 -24.96 15.99
CA VAL A 164 5.35 -24.27 16.80
C VAL A 164 4.63 -25.32 17.62
N GLU A 165 4.70 -25.21 18.94
CA GLU A 165 3.87 -26.05 19.83
C GLU A 165 2.53 -25.38 20.13
N GLU A 166 2.55 -24.05 20.34
CA GLU A 166 1.37 -23.24 20.61
C GLU A 166 1.59 -21.81 20.11
N SER A 167 0.54 -21.16 19.61
CA SER A 167 0.57 -19.77 19.15
C SER A 167 -0.80 -19.14 19.37
N ASP A 168 -0.88 -18.12 20.21
CA ASP A 168 -2.10 -17.38 20.51
C ASP A 168 -1.82 -15.89 20.79
N GLU A 169 -2.79 -15.19 21.36
CA GLU A 169 -2.68 -13.77 21.71
C GLU A 169 -1.65 -13.47 22.83
N THR A 170 -1.21 -14.50 23.58
CA THR A 170 -0.22 -14.36 24.66
C THR A 170 1.22 -14.59 24.20
N GLY A 171 1.39 -15.25 23.04
CA GLY A 171 2.69 -15.47 22.43
C GLY A 171 2.78 -16.74 21.60
N THR A 172 3.99 -17.03 21.14
CA THR A 172 4.33 -18.25 20.39
C THR A 172 5.36 -19.07 21.16
N LEU A 173 5.04 -20.34 21.41
CA LEU A 173 5.95 -21.33 21.96
C LEU A 173 6.61 -22.13 20.83
N LEU A 174 7.92 -21.97 20.71
CA LEU A 174 8.78 -22.66 19.74
C LEU A 174 9.65 -23.68 20.46
N VAL A 175 9.72 -24.90 19.92
CA VAL A 175 10.42 -26.02 20.55
C VAL A 175 11.23 -26.78 19.49
N ASN A 176 12.34 -27.40 19.91
CA ASN A 176 13.21 -28.20 19.02
C ASN A 176 13.92 -29.34 19.78
N GLY A 177 13.48 -29.63 21.01
CA GLY A 177 14.07 -30.65 21.89
C GLY A 177 15.44 -30.30 22.50
N VAL A 178 16.06 -29.17 22.10
CA VAL A 178 17.33 -28.68 22.64
C VAL A 178 17.09 -27.44 23.50
N LYS A 179 16.27 -26.51 23.03
CA LYS A 179 15.93 -25.28 23.73
C LYS A 179 14.56 -24.76 23.29
N ASP A 180 13.65 -24.74 24.25
CA ASP A 180 12.35 -24.13 24.08
C ASP A 180 12.47 -22.60 24.21
N GLU A 181 11.70 -21.89 23.41
CA GLU A 181 11.66 -20.43 23.38
C GLU A 181 10.21 -19.96 23.32
N PHE A 182 9.83 -19.11 24.27
CA PHE A 182 8.54 -18.45 24.29
C PHE A 182 8.73 -16.99 23.90
N LEU A 183 7.96 -16.54 22.91
CA LEU A 183 7.99 -15.17 22.40
C LEU A 183 6.62 -14.53 22.65
N GLU A 184 6.57 -13.58 23.57
CA GLU A 184 5.35 -12.85 23.94
C GLU A 184 4.87 -11.92 22.81
N ASP A 185 5.79 -11.43 21.96
CA ASP A 185 5.50 -10.49 20.89
C ASP A 185 5.66 -11.16 19.51
N MET A 186 4.63 -11.05 18.68
CA MET A 186 4.67 -11.53 17.30
C MET A 186 5.70 -10.77 16.46
N ASP A 187 5.97 -9.50 16.74
CA ASP A 187 7.01 -8.76 16.03
C ASP A 187 8.39 -9.40 16.22
N ASP A 188 8.64 -9.98 17.40
CA ASP A 188 9.87 -10.71 17.68
C ASP A 188 9.95 -12.00 16.84
N VAL A 189 8.84 -12.72 16.68
CA VAL A 189 8.76 -13.91 15.83
C VAL A 189 9.04 -13.52 14.37
N ILE A 190 8.35 -12.49 13.86
CA ILE A 190 8.43 -11.99 12.48
C ILE A 190 9.87 -11.57 12.13
N ASN A 191 10.55 -10.90 13.06
CA ASN A 191 11.91 -10.40 12.83
C ASN A 191 12.98 -11.49 12.94
N LYS A 192 12.79 -12.48 13.82
CA LYS A 192 13.82 -13.49 14.14
C LYS A 192 13.67 -14.78 13.36
N TYR A 193 12.52 -15.04 12.72
CA TYR A 193 12.23 -16.33 12.11
C TYR A 193 11.70 -16.21 10.68
N ILE A 194 11.93 -17.26 9.91
CA ILE A 194 11.36 -17.48 8.57
C ILE A 194 10.61 -18.80 8.62
N ILE A 195 9.45 -18.86 7.98
CA ILE A 195 8.67 -20.09 7.85
C ILE A 195 9.34 -21.00 6.84
N LEU A 196 9.76 -22.17 7.31
CA LEU A 196 10.35 -23.21 6.48
C LEU A 196 9.27 -24.07 5.82
N ALA A 197 8.26 -24.48 6.59
CA ALA A 197 7.14 -25.27 6.09
C ALA A 197 5.91 -25.12 6.99
N PHE A 198 4.73 -25.04 6.38
CA PHE A 198 3.47 -25.18 7.10
C PHE A 198 3.18 -26.65 7.40
N VAL A 199 2.51 -26.91 8.53
CA VAL A 199 2.16 -28.26 8.97
C VAL A 199 1.39 -29.04 7.89
N GLU A 200 0.52 -28.41 7.12
CA GLU A 200 -0.27 -29.05 6.07
C GLU A 200 0.57 -29.42 4.83
N ASN A 201 1.75 -28.83 4.67
CA ASN A 201 2.66 -29.07 3.54
C ASN A 201 3.83 -30.00 3.90
N ARG A 202 3.88 -30.49 5.14
CA ARG A 202 4.91 -31.38 5.63
C ARG A 202 4.74 -32.79 5.05
N LEU A 203 5.81 -33.34 4.47
CA LEU A 203 5.82 -34.70 3.94
C LEU A 203 5.84 -35.76 5.05
N ASP A 204 6.33 -35.40 6.24
CA ASP A 204 6.40 -36.27 7.41
C ASP A 204 5.10 -36.29 8.23
N GLY A 205 4.14 -35.40 7.92
CA GLY A 205 2.84 -35.30 8.59
C GLY A 205 1.71 -36.14 7.97
N ALA A 206 1.99 -36.95 6.94
CA ALA A 206 0.98 -37.77 6.25
C ALA A 206 0.59 -39.04 7.05
N GLY A 207 0.32 -38.94 8.36
CA GLY A 207 0.04 -40.16 9.12
C GLY A 207 -0.30 -40.07 10.61
N ASP A 208 -0.95 -39.02 11.11
CA ASP A 208 -1.57 -39.08 12.45
C ASP A 208 -3.00 -38.52 12.42
N GLU A 209 -3.93 -39.30 11.85
CA GLU A 209 -5.34 -39.38 12.30
C GLU A 209 -5.46 -40.57 13.28
#